data_AF-G5LKE0-F1
#
_entry.id   AF-G5LKE0-F1
#
_cell.length_a   1.000
_cell.length_b   1.000
_cell.length_c   1.000
_cell.angle_alpha   90.00
_cell.angle_beta   90.00
_cell.angle_gamma   90.00
#
_symmetry.space_group_name_H-M   'P 1'
#
loop_
_entity.id
_entity.type
_entity.pdbx_description
1 polymer ?
#
loop_
_entity_poly.entity_id
_entity_poly.type
_entity_poly.pdbx_seq_one_letter_code
_entity_poly.pdbx_strand_id
1 'polypeptide(L)'
;MIRLDARRINASTVGDYSWYSDLVYFDGPLICLFRGSGYKDALYVWLDNSERANRWCLIPVSRSTLDSYLNQRMSLREIIQSSEYTYICNHYAETGRKNYSILHVDSFPDEYMPDEDSYLYEEICTDDALLLKQERTSSYMLGLDNQLFINDLSVIPKVFEQLYSFHYGLAHLGRLSIRNTMLRLMGNWTGGISAVNIFSGLKSVIPVLHRPEISSLQYNSPGHIELNLLPDLAQSVQDASVRVENELIYDRLEKMYKNTYTYFREHGLSGFDEDGGIEIRNIDNDTTENLRKRVRIFFRCLGWSSYQAQFDLIGAHPLQQLRAVMAYYRRLKILREYIISEKLFVGQSRVLQQPQIALPPEV
;
A
#
# COMPACT_ATOMS: atom_id res chain seq x y z
N MET A 1 8.51 -20.03 -29.75
CA MET A 1 7.13 -20.12 -29.23
C MET A 1 6.39 -21.38 -29.67
N ILE A 2 6.17 -22.31 -28.73
CA ILE A 2 5.34 -23.50 -28.95
C ILE A 2 3.84 -23.17 -29.03
N ARG A 3 3.03 -24.07 -29.58
CA ARG A 3 1.57 -23.94 -29.61
C ARG A 3 1.00 -24.42 -28.27
N LEU A 4 0.10 -23.64 -27.69
CA LEU A 4 -0.56 -23.96 -26.42
C LEU A 4 -2.00 -24.40 -26.67
N ASP A 5 -2.46 -25.39 -25.91
CA ASP A 5 -3.87 -25.75 -25.83
C ASP A 5 -4.59 -24.84 -24.82
N ALA A 6 -4.67 -23.56 -25.16
CA ALA A 6 -5.18 -22.51 -24.28
C ALA A 6 -6.44 -21.87 -24.87
N ARG A 7 -7.43 -21.60 -24.02
CA ARG A 7 -8.67 -20.91 -24.43
C ARG A 7 -8.45 -19.41 -24.49
N ARG A 8 -8.74 -18.78 -25.63
CA ARG A 8 -8.68 -17.31 -25.78
C ARG A 8 -9.66 -16.61 -24.84
N ILE A 9 -9.22 -15.50 -24.26
CA ILE A 9 -10.03 -14.67 -23.36
C ILE A 9 -9.79 -13.18 -23.64
N ASN A 10 -10.70 -12.34 -23.15
CA ASN A 10 -10.51 -10.90 -23.14
C ASN A 10 -9.56 -10.49 -22.01
N ALA A 11 -8.85 -9.37 -22.19
CA ALA A 11 -7.95 -8.83 -21.17
C ALA A 11 -8.66 -8.53 -19.84
N SER A 12 -9.92 -8.08 -19.90
CA SER A 12 -10.74 -7.79 -18.72
C SER A 12 -11.03 -9.01 -17.84
N THR A 13 -10.85 -10.23 -18.35
CA THR A 13 -11.04 -11.49 -17.59
C THR A 13 -9.86 -11.81 -16.67
N VAL A 14 -8.68 -11.24 -16.93
CA VAL A 14 -7.45 -11.56 -16.19
C VAL A 14 -7.41 -10.85 -14.83
N GLY A 15 -8.09 -9.71 -14.70
CA GLY A 15 -8.04 -8.85 -13.52
C GLY A 15 -7.05 -7.70 -13.66
N ASP A 16 -7.23 -6.66 -12.84
CA ASP A 16 -6.40 -5.45 -12.88
C ASP A 16 -5.12 -5.66 -12.07
N TYR A 17 -4.01 -5.77 -12.79
CA TYR A 17 -2.67 -5.94 -12.23
C TYR A 17 -1.75 -4.80 -12.63
N SER A 18 -1.03 -4.24 -11.65
CA SER A 18 -0.01 -3.21 -11.88
C SER A 18 1.36 -3.70 -11.45
N TRP A 19 2.39 -3.37 -12.23
CA TRP A 19 3.76 -3.76 -11.91
C TRP A 19 4.19 -3.21 -10.56
N TYR A 20 4.86 -4.05 -9.77
CA TYR A 20 5.39 -3.69 -8.46
C TYR A 20 6.92 -3.62 -8.47
N SER A 21 7.56 -4.74 -8.78
CA SER A 21 9.00 -4.90 -8.85
C SER A 21 9.35 -6.10 -9.72
N ASP A 22 10.57 -6.09 -10.25
CA ASP A 22 11.16 -7.28 -10.85
C ASP A 22 11.74 -8.13 -9.72
N LEU A 23 11.45 -9.42 -9.68
CA LEU A 23 11.98 -10.35 -8.69
C LEU A 23 13.30 -10.97 -9.16
N VAL A 24 13.37 -11.31 -10.44
CA VAL A 24 14.56 -11.88 -11.10
C VAL A 24 14.80 -11.13 -12.41
N TYR A 25 16.05 -10.73 -12.65
CA TYR A 25 16.46 -9.97 -13.83
C TYR A 25 17.73 -10.55 -14.46
N PHE A 26 17.70 -10.83 -15.76
CA PHE A 26 18.84 -11.25 -16.56
C PHE A 26 18.64 -10.82 -18.01
N ASP A 27 19.37 -9.78 -18.45
CA ASP A 27 19.17 -9.10 -19.76
C ASP A 27 17.70 -8.75 -20.06
N GLY A 28 16.93 -8.54 -18.99
CA GLY A 28 15.49 -8.32 -18.99
C GLY A 28 14.83 -8.98 -17.77
N PRO A 29 13.62 -8.56 -17.40
CA PRO A 29 12.89 -9.22 -16.31
C PRO A 29 12.53 -10.66 -16.70
N LEU A 30 12.73 -11.60 -15.77
CA LEU A 30 12.30 -12.99 -15.93
C LEU A 30 11.10 -13.31 -15.06
N ILE A 31 11.09 -12.78 -13.83
CA ILE A 31 9.98 -12.92 -12.90
C ILE A 31 9.69 -11.54 -12.32
N CYS A 32 8.45 -11.11 -12.38
CA CYS A 32 8.01 -9.86 -11.79
C CYS A 32 6.88 -10.11 -10.79
N LEU A 33 6.77 -9.25 -9.79
CA LEU A 33 5.58 -9.16 -8.95
C LEU A 33 4.64 -8.08 -9.50
N PHE A 34 3.37 -8.46 -9.62
CA PHE A 34 2.29 -7.58 -10.00
C PHE A 34 1.26 -7.49 -8.87
N ARG A 35 0.89 -6.27 -8.49
CA ARG A 35 -0.15 -6.04 -7.47
C ARG A 35 -1.53 -6.17 -8.08
N GLY A 36 -2.40 -6.92 -7.42
CA GLY A 36 -3.83 -6.95 -7.75
C GLY A 36 -4.65 -5.97 -6.91
N SER A 37 -5.81 -5.59 -7.42
CA SER A 37 -6.80 -4.78 -6.70
C SER A 37 -7.51 -5.53 -5.56
N GLY A 38 -7.49 -6.86 -5.59
CA GLY A 38 -8.10 -7.75 -4.59
C GLY A 38 -7.09 -8.40 -3.64
N TYR A 39 -7.41 -9.57 -3.11
CA TYR A 39 -6.59 -10.33 -2.15
C TYR A 39 -5.50 -11.19 -2.78
N LYS A 40 -5.22 -11.00 -4.07
CA LYS A 40 -4.21 -11.74 -4.81
C LYS A 40 -3.33 -10.76 -5.55
N ASP A 41 -2.03 -10.95 -5.43
CA ASP A 41 -1.06 -10.43 -6.37
C ASP A 41 -0.84 -11.47 -7.46
N ALA A 42 0.08 -11.23 -8.37
CA ALA A 42 0.43 -12.20 -9.39
C ALA A 42 1.93 -12.23 -9.66
N LEU A 43 2.46 -13.44 -9.83
CA LEU A 43 3.77 -13.63 -10.44
C LEU A 43 3.61 -13.54 -11.95
N TYR A 44 4.47 -12.76 -12.60
CA TYR A 44 4.52 -12.61 -14.05
C TYR A 44 5.86 -13.16 -14.53
N VAL A 45 5.81 -14.33 -15.16
CA VAL A 45 6.94 -15.19 -15.48
C VAL A 45 7.15 -15.20 -16.99
N TRP A 46 8.37 -14.91 -17.43
CA TRP A 46 8.76 -15.02 -18.83
C TRP A 46 8.86 -16.49 -19.22
N LEU A 47 8.30 -16.86 -20.38
CA LEU A 47 8.32 -18.25 -20.86
C LEU A 47 9.24 -18.45 -22.06
N ASP A 48 9.07 -17.62 -23.10
CA ASP A 48 9.73 -17.80 -24.39
C ASP A 48 9.55 -16.53 -25.24
N ASN A 49 10.26 -16.42 -26.35
CA ASN A 49 10.14 -15.33 -27.29
C ASN A 49 9.96 -15.78 -28.74
N SER A 50 9.76 -14.76 -29.57
CA SER A 50 9.76 -14.79 -31.03
C SER A 50 10.40 -13.49 -31.49
N GLU A 51 10.64 -13.34 -32.79
CA GLU A 51 11.14 -12.08 -33.37
C GLU A 51 10.29 -10.84 -33.05
N ARG A 52 9.00 -11.02 -32.72
CA ARG A 52 8.03 -9.92 -32.55
C ARG A 52 7.51 -9.74 -31.14
N ALA A 53 7.67 -10.73 -30.27
CA ALA A 53 7.01 -10.73 -28.96
C ALA A 53 7.70 -11.62 -27.94
N ASN A 54 7.50 -11.29 -26.68
CA ASN A 54 7.79 -12.13 -25.52
C ASN A 54 6.49 -12.74 -24.99
N ARG A 55 6.50 -14.03 -24.66
CA ARG A 55 5.38 -14.73 -24.04
C ARG A 55 5.56 -14.75 -22.53
N TRP A 56 4.48 -14.47 -21.83
CA TRP A 56 4.45 -14.38 -20.37
C TRP A 56 3.31 -15.21 -19.80
N CYS A 57 3.58 -15.80 -18.64
CA CYS A 57 2.63 -16.47 -17.76
C CYS A 57 2.33 -15.58 -16.57
N LEU A 58 1.05 -15.36 -16.26
CA LEU A 58 0.58 -14.67 -15.08
C LEU A 58 -0.10 -15.70 -14.16
N ILE A 59 0.38 -15.77 -12.92
CA ILE A 59 -0.08 -16.74 -11.91
C ILE A 59 -0.56 -15.95 -10.69
N PRO A 60 -1.88 -15.89 -10.42
CA PRO A 60 -2.39 -15.24 -9.23
C PRO A 60 -1.92 -15.95 -7.96
N VAL A 61 -1.28 -15.21 -7.05
CA VAL A 61 -0.73 -15.73 -5.79
C VAL A 61 -1.40 -15.07 -4.60
N SER A 62 -1.70 -15.88 -3.59
CA SER A 62 -2.18 -15.41 -2.29
C SER A 62 -1.03 -14.87 -1.44
N ARG A 63 -1.35 -14.24 -0.30
CA ARG A 63 -0.35 -13.79 0.68
C ARG A 63 0.57 -14.93 1.14
N SER A 64 0.01 -16.08 1.49
CA SER A 64 0.77 -17.23 1.99
C SER A 64 1.63 -17.89 0.91
N THR A 65 1.12 -17.99 -0.33
CA THR A 65 1.88 -18.49 -1.48
C THR A 65 3.06 -17.58 -1.79
N LEU A 66 2.84 -16.25 -1.82
CA LEU A 66 3.90 -15.29 -2.08
C LEU A 66 4.96 -15.30 -0.96
N ASP A 67 4.57 -15.31 0.31
CA ASP A 67 5.52 -15.46 1.42
C ASP A 67 6.32 -16.76 1.30
N SER A 68 5.67 -17.88 0.97
CA SER A 68 6.36 -19.17 0.82
C SER A 68 7.39 -19.13 -0.31
N TYR A 69 7.07 -18.49 -1.43
CA TYR A 69 8.01 -18.32 -2.55
C TYR A 69 9.23 -17.46 -2.18
N LEU A 70 8.98 -16.27 -1.60
CA LEU A 70 10.04 -15.33 -1.18
C LEU A 70 10.98 -15.94 -0.13
N ASN A 71 10.48 -16.91 0.65
CA ASN A 71 11.23 -17.61 1.69
C ASN A 71 11.72 -19.00 1.29
N GLN A 72 11.68 -19.35 -0.01
CA GLN A 72 12.19 -20.62 -0.53
C GLN A 72 11.53 -21.86 0.12
N ARG A 73 10.28 -21.72 0.60
CA ARG A 73 9.46 -22.82 1.11
C ARG A 73 8.59 -23.45 0.02
N MET A 74 8.42 -22.75 -1.10
CA MET A 74 7.69 -23.21 -2.27
C MET A 74 8.47 -22.79 -3.52
N SER A 75 8.66 -23.70 -4.48
CA SER A 75 9.31 -23.39 -5.77
C SER A 75 8.30 -22.83 -6.78
N LEU A 76 8.79 -22.19 -7.85
CA LEU A 76 7.92 -21.67 -8.90
C LEU A 76 7.12 -22.79 -9.59
N ARG A 77 7.74 -23.97 -9.74
CA ARG A 77 7.08 -25.19 -10.24
C ARG A 77 5.90 -25.57 -9.37
N GLU A 78 6.09 -25.66 -8.05
CA GLU A 78 5.01 -25.99 -7.11
C GLU A 78 3.88 -24.96 -7.17
N ILE A 79 4.20 -23.68 -7.32
CA ILE A 79 3.20 -22.61 -7.46
C ILE A 79 2.34 -22.82 -8.71
N ILE A 80 2.97 -23.11 -9.86
CA ILE A 80 2.24 -23.41 -11.10
C ILE A 80 1.35 -24.64 -10.92
N GLN A 81 1.91 -25.73 -10.39
CA GLN A 81 1.21 -26.99 -10.18
C GLN A 81 0.03 -26.89 -9.19
N SER A 82 0.15 -26.01 -8.19
CA SER A 82 -0.93 -25.75 -7.23
C SER A 82 -2.05 -24.85 -7.78
N SER A 83 -1.84 -24.24 -8.95
CA SER A 83 -2.83 -23.37 -9.60
C SER A 83 -3.79 -24.19 -10.45
N GLU A 84 -5.08 -23.87 -10.47
CA GLU A 84 -6.04 -24.51 -11.38
C GLU A 84 -5.80 -24.08 -12.84
N TYR A 85 -5.52 -22.80 -13.02
CA TYR A 85 -5.24 -22.19 -14.32
C TYR A 85 -4.14 -21.14 -14.21
N THR A 86 -3.49 -20.89 -15.34
CA THR A 86 -2.60 -19.75 -15.56
C THR A 86 -3.11 -18.89 -16.71
N TYR A 87 -2.73 -17.61 -16.73
CA TYR A 87 -3.03 -16.72 -17.85
C TYR A 87 -1.79 -16.50 -18.69
N ILE A 88 -1.91 -16.70 -19.99
CA ILE A 88 -0.83 -16.47 -20.94
C ILE A 88 -1.14 -15.21 -21.75
N CYS A 89 -0.13 -14.38 -21.99
CA CYS A 89 -0.23 -13.30 -22.96
C CYS A 89 1.11 -13.03 -23.66
N ASN A 90 1.03 -12.32 -24.77
CA ASN A 90 2.18 -11.90 -25.54
C ASN A 90 2.41 -10.40 -25.34
N HIS A 91 3.64 -10.02 -25.02
CA HIS A 91 4.08 -8.64 -24.93
C HIS A 91 4.83 -8.23 -26.19
N TYR A 92 4.29 -7.26 -26.92
CA TYR A 92 4.88 -6.66 -28.12
C TYR A 92 5.45 -5.29 -27.76
N ALA A 93 6.66 -4.96 -28.24
CA ALA A 93 7.33 -3.70 -27.89
C ALA A 93 6.47 -2.45 -28.19
N GLU A 94 5.80 -2.43 -29.34
CA GLU A 94 5.03 -1.25 -29.79
C GLU A 94 3.61 -1.17 -29.22
N THR A 95 2.99 -2.33 -28.94
CA THR A 95 1.55 -2.38 -28.65
C THR A 95 1.19 -3.01 -27.32
N GLY A 96 2.20 -3.31 -26.50
CA GLY A 96 2.05 -3.87 -25.17
C GLY A 96 1.49 -5.29 -25.17
N ARG A 97 0.73 -5.61 -24.13
CA ARG A 97 0.19 -6.96 -23.90
C ARG A 97 -1.05 -7.23 -24.73
N LYS A 98 -1.02 -8.33 -25.48
CA LYS A 98 -2.12 -8.80 -26.32
C LYS A 98 -2.24 -10.31 -26.24
N ASN A 99 -3.26 -10.84 -26.92
CA ASN A 99 -3.41 -12.28 -27.13
C ASN A 99 -3.50 -13.05 -25.81
N TYR A 100 -4.41 -12.63 -24.94
CA TYR A 100 -4.67 -13.30 -23.67
C TYR A 100 -5.34 -14.67 -23.89
N SER A 101 -4.94 -15.64 -23.09
CA SER A 101 -5.54 -16.97 -23.03
C SER A 101 -5.44 -17.52 -21.61
N ILE A 102 -6.36 -18.42 -21.26
CA ILE A 102 -6.32 -19.20 -20.04
C ILE A 102 -5.87 -20.63 -20.37
N LEU A 103 -4.95 -21.16 -19.57
CA LEU A 103 -4.35 -22.48 -19.73
C LEU A 103 -4.59 -23.27 -18.45
N HIS A 104 -5.21 -24.45 -18.57
CA HIS A 104 -5.34 -25.38 -17.44
C HIS A 104 -3.97 -25.93 -17.08
N VAL A 105 -3.69 -26.11 -15.79
CA VAL A 105 -2.37 -26.56 -15.33
C VAL A 105 -1.99 -27.93 -15.89
N ASP A 106 -2.94 -28.85 -16.04
CA ASP A 106 -2.71 -30.19 -16.64
C ASP A 106 -2.30 -30.12 -18.12
N SER A 107 -2.53 -28.99 -18.79
CA SER A 107 -2.12 -28.76 -20.18
C SER A 107 -0.90 -27.83 -20.27
N PHE A 108 -0.26 -27.51 -19.14
CA PHE A 108 0.94 -26.69 -19.10
C PHE A 108 2.11 -27.46 -19.71
N PRO A 109 2.77 -26.94 -20.77
CA PRO A 109 3.83 -27.68 -21.46
C PRO A 109 5.04 -27.95 -20.57
N ASP A 110 5.58 -29.15 -20.65
CA ASP A 110 6.78 -29.55 -19.91
C ASP A 110 7.98 -28.65 -20.24
N GLU A 111 8.11 -28.17 -21.48
CA GLU A 111 9.22 -27.28 -21.90
C GLU A 111 9.17 -25.90 -21.24
N TYR A 112 8.03 -25.50 -20.69
CA TYR A 112 7.85 -24.25 -19.95
C TYR A 112 7.78 -24.47 -18.45
N MET A 113 7.70 -25.73 -17.99
CA MET A 113 7.62 -26.04 -16.58
C MET A 113 8.98 -25.76 -15.92
N PRO A 114 9.05 -24.95 -14.84
CA PRO A 114 10.29 -24.72 -14.14
C PRO A 114 10.86 -26.01 -13.52
N ASP A 115 12.17 -25.99 -13.25
CA ASP A 115 12.84 -27.06 -12.51
C ASP A 115 12.26 -27.20 -11.09
N GLU A 116 12.44 -28.38 -10.48
CA GLU A 116 11.91 -28.66 -9.14
C GLU A 116 12.46 -27.71 -8.08
N ASP A 117 13.73 -27.30 -8.25
CA ASP A 117 14.47 -26.40 -7.37
C ASP A 117 14.38 -24.93 -7.80
N SER A 118 13.34 -24.55 -8.55
CA SER A 118 13.04 -23.18 -9.00
C SER A 118 12.60 -22.23 -7.87
N TYR A 119 13.35 -22.23 -6.77
CA TYR A 119 13.16 -21.30 -5.65
C TYR A 119 13.69 -19.91 -5.98
N LEU A 120 13.22 -18.91 -5.23
CA LEU A 120 13.75 -17.55 -5.31
C LEU A 120 15.05 -17.44 -4.51
N TYR A 121 16.15 -17.90 -5.11
CA TYR A 121 17.50 -17.81 -4.55
C TYR A 121 17.98 -16.36 -4.46
N GLU A 122 18.74 -16.02 -3.42
CA GLU A 122 19.19 -14.64 -3.19
C GLU A 122 20.16 -14.17 -4.28
N GLU A 123 20.92 -15.09 -4.86
CA GLU A 123 21.93 -14.89 -5.90
C GLU A 123 21.34 -14.41 -7.23
N ILE A 124 20.06 -14.70 -7.48
CA ILE A 124 19.33 -14.30 -8.70
C ILE A 124 18.31 -13.20 -8.45
N CYS A 125 18.13 -12.80 -7.19
CA CYS A 125 17.18 -11.77 -6.81
C CYS A 125 17.67 -10.38 -7.21
N THR A 126 16.72 -9.51 -7.54
CA THR A 126 16.97 -8.07 -7.55
C THR A 126 17.05 -7.52 -6.11
N ASP A 127 17.64 -6.34 -5.94
CA ASP A 127 17.65 -5.63 -4.66
C ASP A 127 16.22 -5.41 -4.11
N ASP A 128 15.27 -5.07 -4.98
CA ASP A 128 13.86 -4.87 -4.61
C ASP A 128 13.23 -6.17 -4.05
N ALA A 129 13.58 -7.32 -4.61
CA ALA A 129 13.11 -8.63 -4.14
C ALA A 129 13.69 -8.98 -2.77
N LEU A 130 14.99 -8.70 -2.56
CA LEU A 130 15.65 -8.90 -1.27
C LEU A 130 15.04 -8.00 -0.19
N LEU A 131 14.78 -6.73 -0.50
CA LEU A 131 14.08 -5.81 0.40
C LEU A 131 12.66 -6.31 0.73
N LEU A 132 11.91 -6.77 -0.28
CA LEU A 132 10.57 -7.33 -0.08
C LEU A 132 10.60 -8.56 0.85
N LYS A 133 11.63 -9.43 0.74
CA LYS A 133 11.82 -10.59 1.60
C LYS A 133 12.15 -10.20 3.05
N GLN A 134 12.87 -9.11 3.27
CA GLN A 134 13.29 -8.62 4.58
C GLN A 134 12.15 -7.92 5.35
N GLU A 135 11.17 -7.35 4.64
CA GLU A 135 10.01 -6.66 5.21
C GLU A 135 9.02 -7.65 5.85
N ARG A 136 9.21 -7.93 7.14
CA ARG A 136 8.36 -8.87 7.88
C ARG A 136 7.12 -8.22 8.46
N THR A 137 5.99 -8.88 8.24
CA THR A 137 4.73 -8.52 8.90
C THR A 137 4.59 -9.23 10.24
N SER A 138 3.91 -8.59 11.17
CA SER A 138 3.67 -9.12 12.51
C SER A 138 2.31 -8.69 13.03
N SER A 139 1.89 -9.30 14.14
CA SER A 139 0.65 -8.94 14.81
C SER A 139 0.73 -7.53 15.41
N TYR A 140 -0.31 -6.75 15.20
CA TYR A 140 -0.45 -5.39 15.69
C TYR A 140 -1.88 -5.15 16.18
N MET A 141 -2.03 -4.56 17.37
CA MET A 141 -3.32 -4.46 18.04
C MET A 141 -3.94 -3.07 17.88
N LEU A 142 -5.23 -3.02 17.53
CA LEU A 142 -6.08 -1.87 17.77
C LEU A 142 -7.04 -2.22 18.91
N GLY A 143 -6.73 -1.80 20.13
CA GLY A 143 -7.56 -2.04 21.31
C GLY A 143 -8.86 -1.27 21.20
N LEU A 144 -9.96 -1.94 21.53
CA LEU A 144 -11.31 -1.41 21.51
C LEU A 144 -11.86 -1.40 22.93
N ASP A 145 -12.49 -0.31 23.33
CA ASP A 145 -13.11 -0.23 24.65
C ASP A 145 -14.31 0.72 24.64
N ASN A 146 -14.99 0.80 25.78
CA ASN A 146 -16.21 1.58 25.96
C ASN A 146 -17.31 1.19 24.96
N GLN A 147 -18.39 1.98 24.90
CA GLN A 147 -19.50 1.72 23.99
C GLN A 147 -19.14 2.09 22.55
N LEU A 148 -19.01 1.06 21.71
CA LEU A 148 -18.82 1.16 20.26
C LEU A 148 -20.11 0.83 19.52
N PHE A 149 -20.37 1.59 18.46
CA PHE A 149 -21.43 1.29 17.49
C PHE A 149 -20.86 0.52 16.30
N ILE A 150 -21.73 -0.15 15.55
CA ILE A 150 -21.34 -0.91 14.34
C ILE A 150 -20.57 -0.01 13.34
N ASN A 151 -20.95 1.26 13.24
CA ASN A 151 -20.25 2.21 12.39
C ASN A 151 -18.80 2.45 12.84
N ASP A 152 -18.51 2.42 14.13
CA ASP A 152 -17.16 2.61 14.67
C ASP A 152 -16.24 1.47 14.23
N LEU A 153 -16.76 0.23 14.21
CA LEU A 153 -16.06 -0.96 13.70
C LEU A 153 -15.77 -0.89 12.19
N SER A 154 -16.46 -0.03 11.45
CA SER A 154 -16.19 0.25 10.04
C SER A 154 -15.22 1.43 9.86
N VAL A 155 -15.35 2.45 10.70
CA VAL A 155 -14.55 3.69 10.61
C VAL A 155 -13.12 3.47 11.10
N ILE A 156 -12.93 2.87 12.27
CA ILE A 156 -11.61 2.71 12.89
C ILE A 156 -10.62 1.97 11.97
N PRO A 157 -10.92 0.74 11.47
CA PRO A 157 -9.99 0.01 10.60
C PRO A 157 -9.72 0.76 9.30
N LYS A 158 -10.76 1.36 8.71
CA LYS A 158 -10.65 2.09 7.45
C LYS A 158 -9.75 3.30 7.58
N VAL A 159 -9.92 4.10 8.63
CA VAL A 159 -9.09 5.29 8.85
C VAL A 159 -7.67 4.88 9.19
N PHE A 160 -7.48 3.84 10.02
CA PHE A 160 -6.16 3.30 10.31
C PHE A 160 -5.45 2.82 9.04
N GLU A 161 -6.12 2.03 8.19
CA GLU A 161 -5.58 1.55 6.91
C GLU A 161 -5.17 2.71 6.00
N GLN A 162 -5.94 3.80 5.98
CA GLN A 162 -5.60 5.00 5.21
C GLN A 162 -4.31 5.67 5.72
N LEU A 163 -4.15 5.81 7.04
CA LEU A 163 -2.93 6.39 7.61
C LEU A 163 -1.72 5.46 7.38
N TYR A 164 -1.91 4.15 7.57
CA TYR A 164 -0.90 3.12 7.27
C TYR A 164 -0.47 3.17 5.81
N SER A 165 -1.41 3.27 4.88
CA SER A 165 -1.13 3.34 3.43
C SER A 165 -0.32 4.59 3.05
N PHE A 166 -0.55 5.70 3.77
CA PHE A 166 0.24 6.91 3.60
C PHE A 166 1.69 6.71 4.03
N HIS A 167 1.91 6.11 5.20
CA HIS A 167 3.26 5.76 5.67
C HIS A 167 3.95 4.74 4.76
N TYR A 168 3.22 3.76 4.25
CA TYR A 168 3.75 2.82 3.26
C TYR A 168 4.28 3.55 2.02
N GLY A 169 3.49 4.49 1.50
CA GLY A 169 3.88 5.30 0.36
C GLY A 169 5.15 6.13 0.60
N LEU A 170 5.32 6.68 1.81
CA LEU A 170 6.51 7.46 2.20
C LEU A 170 7.75 6.59 2.41
N ALA A 171 7.62 5.51 3.17
CA ALA A 171 8.73 4.63 3.54
C ALA A 171 9.37 3.95 2.31
N HIS A 172 8.58 3.73 1.26
CA HIS A 172 9.03 3.02 0.06
C HIS A 172 9.16 3.90 -1.18
N LEU A 173 9.38 5.21 -1.01
CA LEU A 173 9.62 6.14 -2.14
C LEU A 173 10.85 5.80 -3.00
N GLY A 174 11.77 4.97 -2.49
CA GLY A 174 12.88 4.44 -3.28
C GLY A 174 12.42 3.52 -4.41
N ARG A 175 11.29 2.82 -4.25
CA ARG A 175 10.74 1.90 -5.26
C ARG A 175 10.08 2.69 -6.39
N LEU A 176 10.50 2.42 -7.63
CA LEU A 176 10.04 3.17 -8.80
C LEU A 176 8.52 3.12 -8.99
N SER A 177 7.90 1.95 -8.79
CA SER A 177 6.44 1.76 -8.94
C SER A 177 5.64 2.60 -7.94
N ILE A 178 6.16 2.76 -6.73
CA ILE A 178 5.55 3.53 -5.64
C ILE A 178 5.79 5.01 -5.88
N ARG A 179 7.03 5.43 -6.18
CA ARG A 179 7.36 6.82 -6.51
C ARG A 179 6.52 7.37 -7.65
N ASN A 180 6.40 6.63 -8.75
CA ASN A 180 5.60 7.03 -9.91
C ASN A 180 4.11 7.16 -9.56
N THR A 181 3.61 6.26 -8.70
CA THR A 181 2.22 6.34 -8.24
C THR A 181 2.02 7.54 -7.31
N MET A 182 2.92 7.77 -6.34
CA MET A 182 2.91 8.92 -5.45
C MET A 182 2.93 10.24 -6.24
N LEU A 183 3.82 10.35 -7.22
CA LEU A 183 3.91 11.49 -8.14
C LEU A 183 2.60 11.73 -8.88
N ARG A 184 2.00 10.68 -9.46
CA ARG A 184 0.71 10.77 -10.17
C ARG A 184 -0.43 11.20 -9.23
N LEU A 185 -0.51 10.61 -8.04
CA LEU A 185 -1.55 10.91 -7.04
C LEU A 185 -1.42 12.34 -6.50
N MET A 186 -0.19 12.81 -6.27
CA MET A 186 0.08 14.18 -5.83
C MET A 186 -0.08 15.20 -6.96
N GLY A 187 0.27 14.82 -8.20
CA GLY A 187 0.07 15.59 -9.43
C GLY A 187 -1.40 15.95 -9.64
N ASN A 188 -2.27 14.97 -9.45
CA ASN A 188 -3.72 15.09 -9.61
C ASN A 188 -4.43 15.64 -8.35
N TRP A 189 -3.67 16.25 -7.41
CA TRP A 189 -4.24 16.73 -6.15
C TRP A 189 -4.95 18.07 -6.32
N THR A 190 -6.20 17.97 -6.71
CA THR A 190 -7.12 19.08 -6.99
C THR A 190 -8.24 19.20 -5.92
N GLY A 191 -8.10 18.67 -4.71
CA GLY A 191 -9.03 19.01 -3.60
C GLY A 191 -9.80 17.84 -3.00
N GLY A 192 -11.10 18.02 -2.76
CA GLY A 192 -11.92 17.14 -1.91
C GLY A 192 -12.14 15.75 -2.49
N ILE A 193 -12.59 15.69 -3.75
CA ILE A 193 -12.80 14.44 -4.51
C ILE A 193 -11.45 13.71 -4.73
N SER A 194 -10.36 14.46 -4.93
CA SER A 194 -9.01 13.90 -5.07
C SER A 194 -8.56 13.15 -3.82
N ALA A 195 -8.99 13.56 -2.61
CA ALA A 195 -8.54 12.95 -1.37
C ALA A 195 -9.05 11.52 -1.14
N VAL A 196 -10.17 11.09 -1.76
CA VAL A 196 -10.61 9.69 -1.71
C VAL A 196 -9.78 8.86 -2.69
N ASN A 197 -9.64 9.35 -3.93
CA ASN A 197 -8.85 8.71 -4.98
C ASN A 197 -7.38 8.53 -4.60
N ILE A 198 -6.81 9.46 -3.83
CA ILE A 198 -5.44 9.37 -3.33
C ILE A 198 -5.29 8.19 -2.38
N PHE A 199 -6.12 8.09 -1.34
CA PHE A 199 -5.92 7.01 -0.36
C PHE A 199 -6.30 5.64 -0.93
N SER A 200 -7.28 5.57 -1.83
CA SER A 200 -7.52 4.36 -2.63
C SER A 200 -6.31 4.01 -3.50
N GLY A 201 -5.67 5.00 -4.11
CA GLY A 201 -4.44 4.83 -4.89
C GLY A 201 -3.21 4.48 -4.05
N LEU A 202 -3.11 4.98 -2.81
CA LEU A 202 -2.04 4.60 -1.88
C LEU A 202 -2.23 3.16 -1.39
N LYS A 203 -3.48 2.77 -1.12
CA LYS A 203 -3.80 1.37 -0.80
C LYS A 203 -3.42 0.43 -1.94
N SER A 204 -3.64 0.83 -3.19
CA SER A 204 -3.31 -0.01 -4.36
C SER A 204 -1.80 -0.16 -4.59
N VAL A 205 -0.94 0.64 -3.94
CA VAL A 205 0.51 0.45 -4.05
C VAL A 205 1.07 -0.63 -3.13
N ILE A 206 0.28 -1.12 -2.18
CA ILE A 206 0.73 -2.08 -1.17
C ILE A 206 0.56 -3.50 -1.73
N PRO A 207 1.64 -4.28 -1.85
CA PRO A 207 1.55 -5.70 -2.22
C PRO A 207 0.77 -6.46 -1.15
N VAL A 208 0.16 -7.58 -1.55
CA VAL A 208 -0.68 -8.40 -0.68
C VAL A 208 0.05 -8.83 0.60
N LEU A 209 1.38 -9.00 0.53
CA LEU A 209 2.24 -9.35 1.65
C LEU A 209 2.22 -8.32 2.78
N HIS A 210 2.08 -7.03 2.45
CA HIS A 210 2.18 -5.92 3.41
C HIS A 210 0.86 -5.23 3.66
N ARG A 211 -0.22 -5.67 3.00
CA ARG A 211 -1.54 -5.10 3.18
C ARG A 211 -2.08 -5.49 4.57
N PRO A 212 -2.68 -4.56 5.33
CA PRO A 212 -3.31 -4.89 6.59
C PRO A 212 -4.37 -5.98 6.42
N GLU A 213 -4.23 -7.07 7.17
CA GLU A 213 -5.16 -8.19 7.21
C GLU A 213 -5.64 -8.38 8.65
N ILE A 214 -6.93 -8.63 8.84
CA ILE A 214 -7.48 -8.90 10.17
C ILE A 214 -7.18 -10.35 10.51
N SER A 215 -6.35 -10.57 11.53
CA SER A 215 -6.07 -11.91 12.07
C SER A 215 -7.13 -12.36 13.06
N SER A 216 -7.66 -11.42 13.86
CA SER A 216 -8.67 -11.69 14.88
C SER A 216 -9.51 -10.43 15.16
N LEU A 217 -10.74 -10.62 15.62
CA LEU A 217 -11.63 -9.54 16.04
C LEU A 217 -12.36 -9.95 17.33
N GLN A 218 -12.16 -9.19 18.40
CA GLN A 218 -12.94 -9.28 19.64
C GLN A 218 -13.69 -7.97 19.84
N TYR A 219 -15.02 -8.01 19.75
CA TYR A 219 -15.85 -6.81 19.80
C TYR A 219 -16.35 -6.45 21.21
N ASN A 220 -16.42 -7.43 22.12
CA ASN A 220 -16.81 -7.18 23.51
C ASN A 220 -15.80 -6.24 24.15
N SER A 221 -16.23 -5.24 24.92
CA SER A 221 -15.34 -4.33 25.65
C SER A 221 -14.89 -4.97 26.97
N PRO A 222 -13.58 -4.97 27.29
CA PRO A 222 -12.48 -4.60 26.40
C PRO A 222 -12.28 -5.64 25.29
N GLY A 223 -11.96 -5.15 24.09
CA GLY A 223 -11.80 -5.93 22.86
C GLY A 223 -10.62 -5.45 22.03
N HIS A 224 -10.46 -5.99 20.81
CA HIS A 224 -9.42 -5.57 19.88
C HIS A 224 -9.70 -5.99 18.44
N ILE A 225 -9.02 -5.32 17.52
CA ILE A 225 -8.82 -5.74 16.14
C ILE A 225 -7.35 -6.09 16.01
N GLU A 226 -7.03 -7.36 15.81
CA GLU A 226 -5.67 -7.79 15.57
C GLU A 226 -5.40 -7.76 14.07
N LEU A 227 -4.34 -7.06 13.69
CA LEU A 227 -3.92 -6.88 12.31
C LEU A 227 -2.58 -7.55 12.07
N ASN A 228 -2.38 -8.13 10.88
CA ASN A 228 -1.08 -8.57 10.40
C ASN A 228 -0.56 -7.63 9.29
N LEU A 229 0.49 -6.88 9.59
CA LEU A 229 1.01 -5.79 8.76
C LEU A 229 2.47 -5.46 9.11
N LEU A 230 3.09 -4.48 8.43
CA LEU A 230 4.45 -4.03 8.75
C LEU A 230 4.46 -3.22 10.07
N PRO A 231 5.14 -3.70 11.14
CA PRO A 231 5.07 -3.11 12.47
C PRO A 231 5.59 -1.67 12.50
N ASP A 232 6.69 -1.37 11.80
CA ASP A 232 7.30 -0.02 11.79
C ASP A 232 6.35 1.04 11.21
N LEU A 233 5.53 0.67 10.23
CA LEU A 233 4.55 1.57 9.64
C LEU A 233 3.34 1.77 10.54
N ALA A 234 2.90 0.72 11.25
CA ALA A 234 1.86 0.86 12.26
C ALA A 234 2.34 1.67 13.46
N GLN A 235 3.59 1.51 13.87
CA GLN A 235 4.23 2.35 14.88
C GLN A 235 4.25 3.81 14.43
N SER A 236 4.50 4.09 13.15
CA SER A 236 4.43 5.45 12.61
C SER A 236 3.02 6.07 12.68
N VAL A 237 1.96 5.25 12.59
CA VAL A 237 0.57 5.69 12.86
C VAL A 237 0.36 5.94 14.35
N GLN A 238 0.85 5.06 15.21
CA GLN A 238 0.76 5.19 16.67
C GLN A 238 1.47 6.44 17.18
N ASP A 239 2.70 6.70 16.75
CA ASP A 239 3.47 7.87 17.16
C ASP A 239 2.75 9.17 16.78
N ALA A 240 2.15 9.22 15.58
CA ALA A 240 1.33 10.35 15.16
C ALA A 240 0.05 10.49 16.01
N SER A 241 -0.54 9.36 16.41
CA SER A 241 -1.73 9.30 17.27
C SER A 241 -1.43 9.83 18.68
N VAL A 242 -0.36 9.34 19.30
CA VAL A 242 0.14 9.80 20.62
C VAL A 242 0.44 11.31 20.60
N ARG A 243 1.00 11.82 19.50
CA ARG A 243 1.28 13.25 19.36
C ARG A 243 0.02 14.11 19.38
N VAL A 244 -1.07 13.67 18.76
CA VAL A 244 -2.31 14.44 18.72
C VAL A 244 -3.17 14.28 19.97
N GLU A 245 -2.88 13.31 20.84
CA GLU A 245 -3.47 13.28 22.20
C GLU A 245 -3.05 14.50 23.01
N ASN A 246 -1.84 15.02 22.80
CA ASN A 246 -1.38 16.24 23.45
C ASN A 246 -2.13 17.47 22.90
N GLU A 247 -2.92 18.13 23.75
CA GLU A 247 -3.74 19.30 23.39
C GLU A 247 -2.93 20.46 22.79
N LEU A 248 -1.70 20.72 23.26
CA LEU A 248 -0.87 21.80 22.72
C LEU A 248 -0.46 21.51 21.26
N ILE A 249 -0.11 20.26 20.96
CA ILE A 249 0.25 19.84 19.59
C ILE A 249 -0.98 19.86 18.70
N TYR A 250 -2.10 19.33 19.19
CA TYR A 250 -3.36 19.31 18.46
C TYR A 250 -3.85 20.73 18.13
N ASP A 251 -3.88 21.64 19.10
CA ASP A 251 -4.25 23.04 18.90
C ASP A 251 -3.36 23.72 17.86
N ARG A 252 -2.06 23.43 17.89
CA ARG A 252 -1.10 23.96 16.91
C ARG A 252 -1.39 23.44 15.51
N LEU A 253 -1.67 22.14 15.36
CA LEU A 253 -2.07 21.52 14.10
C LEU A 253 -3.38 22.10 13.58
N GLU A 254 -4.39 22.25 14.44
CA GLU A 254 -5.70 22.79 14.08
C GLU A 254 -5.60 24.26 13.64
N LYS A 255 -4.84 25.08 14.37
CA LYS A 255 -4.54 26.47 13.98
C LYS A 255 -3.79 26.51 12.64
N MET A 256 -2.77 25.66 12.46
CA MET A 256 -2.02 25.60 11.20
C MET A 256 -2.90 25.18 10.03
N TYR A 257 -3.78 24.19 10.24
CA TYR A 257 -4.75 23.72 9.26
C TYR A 257 -5.69 24.83 8.83
N LYS A 258 -6.35 25.52 9.78
CA LYS A 258 -7.25 26.66 9.51
C LYS A 258 -6.52 27.80 8.81
N ASN A 259 -5.37 28.21 9.33
CA ASN A 259 -4.56 29.29 8.74
C ASN A 259 -4.04 28.95 7.34
N THR A 260 -3.88 27.67 7.00
CA THR A 260 -3.48 27.25 5.66
C THR A 260 -4.64 27.36 4.67
N TYR A 261 -5.87 27.03 5.08
CA TYR A 261 -7.06 27.29 4.24
C TYR A 261 -7.30 28.78 4.02
N THR A 262 -7.16 29.60 5.07
CA THR A 262 -7.25 31.06 4.93
C THR A 262 -6.21 31.58 3.93
N TYR A 263 -4.96 31.14 4.07
CA TYR A 263 -3.88 31.49 3.15
C TYR A 263 -4.19 31.07 1.71
N PHE A 264 -4.71 29.85 1.52
CA PHE A 264 -5.13 29.41 0.19
C PHE A 264 -6.20 30.30 -0.41
N ARG A 265 -7.14 30.83 0.39
CA ARG A 265 -8.21 31.69 -0.10
C ARG A 265 -7.67 33.06 -0.50
N GLU A 266 -6.84 33.64 0.34
CA GLU A 266 -6.25 34.97 0.14
C GLU A 266 -5.33 35.03 -1.08
N HIS A 267 -4.64 33.92 -1.40
CA HIS A 267 -3.67 33.86 -2.48
C HIS A 267 -4.22 33.18 -3.74
N GLY A 268 -5.55 32.99 -3.83
CA GLY A 268 -6.17 32.35 -4.99
C GLY A 268 -5.68 30.92 -5.23
N LEU A 269 -5.23 30.22 -4.18
CA LEU A 269 -4.83 28.81 -4.20
C LEU A 269 -6.00 27.87 -3.83
N SER A 270 -7.17 28.45 -3.56
CA SER A 270 -8.46 27.78 -3.34
C SER A 270 -9.18 27.67 -4.68
N GLY A 271 -9.74 26.50 -4.99
CA GLY A 271 -10.45 26.31 -6.26
C GLY A 271 -9.78 25.27 -7.13
N PHE A 272 -10.01 24.02 -6.78
CA PHE A 272 -9.66 22.90 -7.64
C PHE A 272 -10.83 21.89 -7.78
N ASP A 273 -12.00 22.25 -7.24
CA ASP A 273 -13.26 21.53 -7.46
C ASP A 273 -13.91 21.91 -8.82
N GLU A 274 -13.29 22.82 -9.60
CA GLU A 274 -13.67 23.18 -10.97
C GLU A 274 -12.50 22.89 -11.93
N ASP A 275 -12.80 22.35 -13.12
CA ASP A 275 -11.88 21.74 -14.11
C ASP A 275 -10.73 22.64 -14.66
N GLY A 276 -10.57 23.87 -14.18
CA GLY A 276 -9.58 24.84 -14.65
C GLY A 276 -8.34 25.00 -13.77
N GLY A 277 -7.86 23.93 -13.13
CA GLY A 277 -6.88 23.94 -12.03
C GLY A 277 -5.72 24.95 -12.11
N ILE A 278 -5.25 25.41 -10.94
CA ILE A 278 -4.12 26.34 -10.84
C ILE A 278 -2.86 25.72 -11.46
N GLU A 279 -2.36 26.35 -12.53
CA GLU A 279 -1.05 26.02 -13.07
C GLU A 279 0.01 26.37 -12.02
N ILE A 280 0.70 25.36 -11.51
CA ILE A 280 1.82 25.49 -10.55
C ILE A 280 2.86 26.52 -11.03
N ARG A 281 2.99 26.70 -12.35
CA ARG A 281 3.89 27.67 -13.00
C ARG A 281 3.59 29.13 -12.64
N ASN A 282 2.38 29.43 -12.16
CA ASN A 282 1.94 30.79 -11.82
C ASN A 282 2.10 31.12 -10.32
N ILE A 283 2.71 30.23 -9.54
CA ILE A 283 2.98 30.47 -8.12
C ILE A 283 4.37 31.08 -7.96
N ASP A 284 4.46 32.25 -7.32
CA ASP A 284 5.71 32.96 -7.11
C ASP A 284 6.61 32.29 -6.05
N ASN A 285 7.86 32.74 -5.98
CA ASN A 285 8.87 32.17 -5.06
C ASN A 285 8.55 32.42 -3.58
N ASP A 286 7.96 33.56 -3.22
CA ASP A 286 7.62 33.86 -1.82
C ASP A 286 6.47 32.97 -1.35
N THR A 287 5.42 32.83 -2.17
CA THR A 287 4.33 31.88 -1.93
C THR A 287 4.86 30.46 -1.82
N THR A 288 5.76 30.04 -2.71
CA THR A 288 6.37 28.71 -2.69
C THR A 288 7.13 28.46 -1.38
N GLU A 289 7.94 29.41 -0.92
CA GLU A 289 8.69 29.28 0.33
C GLU A 289 7.76 29.30 1.56
N ASN A 290 6.67 30.08 1.53
CA ASN A 290 5.63 30.06 2.55
C ASN A 290 4.99 28.67 2.67
N LEU A 291 4.63 28.06 1.54
CA LEU A 291 4.08 26.70 1.49
C LEU A 291 5.07 25.67 2.04
N ARG A 292 6.36 25.76 1.66
CA ARG A 292 7.42 24.89 2.23
C ARG A 292 7.53 25.03 3.75
N LYS A 293 7.51 26.26 4.27
CA LYS A 293 7.51 26.51 5.73
C LYS A 293 6.34 25.81 6.41
N ARG A 294 5.14 25.86 5.82
CA ARG A 294 3.95 25.18 6.36
C ARG A 294 4.09 23.66 6.35
N VAL A 295 4.58 23.06 5.27
CA VAL A 295 4.88 21.61 5.19
C VAL A 295 5.81 21.21 6.34
N ARG A 296 6.92 21.95 6.52
CA ARG A 296 7.88 21.70 7.60
C ARG A 296 7.27 21.77 9.00
N ILE A 297 6.35 22.72 9.23
CA ILE A 297 5.66 22.83 10.53
C ILE A 297 4.76 21.63 10.78
N PHE A 298 3.98 21.20 9.78
CA PHE A 298 3.17 19.98 9.91
C PHE A 298 4.04 18.75 10.20
N PHE A 299 5.11 18.55 9.43
CA PHE A 299 6.05 17.43 9.63
C PHE A 299 6.62 17.42 11.06
N ARG A 300 7.02 18.59 11.58
CA ARG A 300 7.51 18.70 12.96
C ARG A 300 6.45 18.33 14.00
N CYS A 301 5.21 18.80 13.82
CA CYS A 301 4.12 18.49 14.75
C CYS A 301 3.77 17.00 14.72
N LEU A 302 3.75 16.39 13.54
CA LEU A 302 3.46 14.97 13.32
C LEU A 302 4.63 14.04 13.67
N GLY A 303 5.84 14.58 13.90
CA GLY A 303 7.02 13.78 14.23
C GLY A 303 7.71 13.12 13.04
N TRP A 304 7.51 13.64 11.83
CA TRP A 304 7.93 13.01 10.58
C TRP A 304 9.27 13.51 10.06
N SER A 305 10.17 13.93 10.94
CA SER A 305 11.48 14.44 10.53
C SER A 305 12.28 13.44 9.68
N SER A 306 12.11 12.14 9.91
CA SER A 306 12.73 11.07 9.12
C SER A 306 12.25 11.02 7.66
N TYR A 307 10.96 11.29 7.42
CA TYR A 307 10.39 11.28 6.07
C TYR A 307 10.69 12.56 5.29
N GLN A 308 11.15 13.63 5.94
CA GLN A 308 11.21 14.94 5.29
C GLN A 308 12.12 14.95 4.05
N ALA A 309 13.31 14.37 4.15
CA ALA A 309 14.23 14.29 3.02
C ALA A 309 13.64 13.50 1.84
N GLN A 310 13.03 12.35 2.11
CA GLN A 310 12.40 11.52 1.08
C GLN A 310 11.18 12.22 0.45
N PHE A 311 10.39 12.92 1.26
CA PHE A 311 9.22 13.65 0.81
C PHE A 311 9.58 14.84 -0.09
N ASP A 312 10.70 15.52 0.19
CA ASP A 312 11.24 16.59 -0.65
C ASP A 312 11.77 16.05 -1.99
N LEU A 313 12.29 14.82 -2.01
CA LEU A 313 12.77 14.13 -3.22
C LEU A 313 11.65 13.61 -4.13
N ILE A 314 10.38 13.63 -3.71
CA ILE A 314 9.25 13.26 -4.59
C ILE A 314 9.22 14.14 -5.83
N GLY A 315 9.66 15.41 -5.73
CA GLY A 315 9.60 16.37 -6.84
C GLY A 315 8.21 16.98 -7.05
N ALA A 316 7.29 16.79 -6.10
CA ALA A 316 5.98 17.45 -6.07
C ALA A 316 6.11 18.91 -5.60
N HIS A 317 5.23 19.78 -6.09
CA HIS A 317 5.22 21.18 -5.66
C HIS A 317 4.81 21.29 -4.17
N PRO A 318 5.35 22.24 -3.38
CA PRO A 318 5.00 22.43 -1.97
C PRO A 318 3.50 22.56 -1.70
N LEU A 319 2.72 23.08 -2.65
CA LEU A 319 1.26 23.10 -2.58
C LEU A 319 0.65 21.69 -2.50
N GLN A 320 1.10 20.78 -3.36
CA GLN A 320 0.62 19.39 -3.41
C GLN A 320 1.07 18.62 -2.17
N GLN A 321 2.33 18.82 -1.77
CA GLN A 321 2.89 18.31 -0.52
C GLN A 321 2.12 18.77 0.72
N LEU A 322 1.66 20.02 0.76
CA LEU A 322 0.89 20.53 1.90
C LEU A 322 -0.50 19.90 1.95
N ARG A 323 -1.14 19.72 0.79
CA ARG A 323 -2.45 19.07 0.67
C ARG A 323 -2.42 17.61 1.09
N ALA A 324 -1.47 16.85 0.53
CA ALA A 324 -0.62 15.93 1.28
C ALA A 324 -1.01 15.64 2.72
N VAL A 325 -0.30 16.38 3.53
CA VAL A 325 -0.26 16.29 4.96
C VAL A 325 -1.56 16.76 5.59
N MET A 326 -2.24 17.75 5.00
CA MET A 326 -3.56 18.20 5.48
C MET A 326 -4.61 17.10 5.37
N ALA A 327 -4.58 16.26 4.33
CA ALA A 327 -5.50 15.14 4.19
C ALA A 327 -5.16 13.95 5.08
N TYR A 328 -3.89 13.74 5.38
CA TYR A 328 -3.49 12.84 6.46
C TYR A 328 -4.01 13.36 7.82
N TYR A 329 -3.77 14.63 8.15
CA TYR A 329 -4.19 15.24 9.41
C TYR A 329 -5.71 15.13 9.62
N ARG A 330 -6.53 15.37 8.59
CA ARG A 330 -7.99 15.18 8.68
C ARG A 330 -8.40 13.78 9.14
N ARG A 331 -7.69 12.74 8.70
CA ARG A 331 -7.95 11.34 9.08
C ARG A 331 -7.43 11.03 10.46
N LEU A 332 -6.25 11.54 10.79
CA LEU A 332 -5.69 11.45 12.13
C LEU A 332 -6.62 12.08 13.18
N LYS A 333 -7.26 13.21 12.83
CA LYS A 333 -8.28 13.87 13.67
C LYS A 333 -9.48 12.96 13.94
N ILE A 334 -9.91 12.15 12.97
CA ILE A 334 -10.99 11.16 13.18
C ILE A 334 -10.53 10.10 14.20
N LEU A 335 -9.33 9.53 14.06
CA LEU A 335 -8.83 8.56 15.07
C LEU A 335 -8.71 9.19 16.46
N ARG A 336 -8.25 10.44 16.54
CA ARG A 336 -8.09 11.17 17.81
C ARG A 336 -9.40 11.22 18.61
N GLU A 337 -10.54 11.41 17.96
CA GLU A 337 -11.85 11.43 18.64
C GLU A 337 -12.12 10.11 19.38
N TYR A 338 -11.74 8.97 18.79
CA TYR A 338 -11.84 7.66 19.45
C TYR A 338 -10.79 7.46 20.53
N ILE A 339 -9.59 7.99 20.36
CA ILE A 339 -8.51 7.86 21.34
C ILE A 339 -8.84 8.64 22.62
N ILE A 340 -9.27 9.90 22.50
CA ILE A 340 -9.56 10.76 23.66
C ILE A 340 -10.83 10.31 24.39
N SER A 341 -11.79 9.73 23.67
CA SER A 341 -12.94 9.09 24.29
C SER A 341 -12.64 7.69 24.86
N GLU A 342 -11.36 7.29 24.87
CA GLU A 342 -10.89 5.98 25.33
C GLU A 342 -11.57 4.79 24.64
N LYS A 343 -12.06 4.98 23.41
CA LYS A 343 -12.67 3.93 22.60
C LYS A 343 -11.66 3.16 21.76
N LEU A 344 -10.49 3.74 21.52
CA LEU A 344 -9.43 3.18 20.69
C LEU A 344 -8.06 3.34 21.37
N PHE A 345 -7.31 2.24 21.44
CA PHE A 345 -5.92 2.20 21.85
C PHE A 345 -5.07 1.70 20.67
N VAL A 346 -4.27 2.59 20.06
CA VAL A 346 -3.45 2.21 18.90
C VAL A 346 -2.18 1.51 19.39
N GLY A 347 -1.96 0.28 18.94
CA GLY A 347 -0.80 -0.55 19.29
C GLY A 347 -0.91 -1.33 20.59
N GLN A 348 -2.07 -1.28 21.27
CA GLN A 348 -2.27 -1.91 22.57
C GLN A 348 -3.66 -2.52 22.66
N SER A 349 -3.82 -3.60 23.42
CA SER A 349 -5.13 -4.17 23.79
C SER A 349 -5.18 -4.37 25.30
N ARG A 350 -6.28 -3.94 25.94
CA ARG A 350 -6.52 -4.17 27.36
C ARG A 350 -6.88 -5.63 27.67
N VAL A 351 -7.32 -6.40 26.66
CA VAL A 351 -7.62 -7.84 26.81
C VAL A 351 -6.38 -8.63 27.19
N LEU A 352 -5.24 -8.33 26.56
CA LEU A 352 -3.97 -9.03 26.78
C LEU A 352 -3.28 -8.64 28.10
N GLN A 353 -3.79 -7.60 28.78
CA GLN A 353 -3.28 -7.13 30.07
C GLN A 353 -4.05 -7.71 31.27
N GLN A 354 -5.13 -8.46 31.03
CA GLN A 354 -5.87 -9.14 32.09
C GLN A 354 -5.19 -10.48 32.43
N PRO A 355 -4.89 -10.78 33.70
CA PRO A 355 -4.44 -12.10 34.08
C PRO A 355 -5.51 -13.12 33.72
N GLN A 356 -5.13 -14.18 32.98
CA GLN A 356 -6.01 -15.33 32.74
C GLN A 356 -6.48 -15.86 34.10
N ILE A 357 -7.75 -15.60 34.43
CA ILE A 357 -8.39 -16.26 35.56
C ILE A 357 -8.50 -17.72 35.15
N ALA A 358 -7.62 -18.56 35.71
CA ALA A 358 -7.68 -20.00 35.52
C ALA A 358 -9.07 -20.48 35.94
N LEU A 359 -9.82 -21.03 34.98
CA LEU A 359 -11.05 -21.74 35.28
C LEU A 359 -10.71 -22.89 36.22
N PRO A 360 -11.44 -23.07 37.34
CA PRO A 360 -11.22 -24.21 38.21
C PRO A 360 -11.48 -25.50 37.42
N PRO A 361 -10.71 -26.59 37.69
CA PRO A 361 -10.90 -27.86 37.01
C PRO A 361 -12.33 -28.35 37.26
N GLU A 362 -13.01 -28.75 36.19
CA GLU A 362 -14.32 -29.41 36.26
C GLU A 362 -14.20 -30.65 37.16
N VAL A 363 -15.12 -30.76 38.13
CA VAL A 363 -15.22 -31.84 39.12
C VAL A 363 -15.99 -33.02 38.55
#